data_AF-A0A9W9QDV7-F1
#
_entry.id   AF-A0A9W9QDV7-F1
#
_cell.length_a   1.000
_cell.length_b   1.000
_cell.length_c   1.000
_cell.angle_alpha   90.00
_cell.angle_beta   90.00
_cell.angle_gamma   90.00
#
_symmetry.space_group_name_H-M   'P 1'
#
loop_
_entity.id
_entity.type
_entity.pdbx_description
1 polymer ?
#
loop_
_entity_poly.entity_id
_entity_poly.type
_entity_poly.pdbx_seq_one_letter_code
_entity_poly.pdbx_strand_id
1 'polypeptide(L)'
;MACKEPNSKSVMSNKPIFVATHPRACSTAFERVFMTQRATIQCIHEPFGDAFYYGPERLSERFEDDEQARVESGFSQSTYLTVLERIQREASEGKRVFIKDIDHYLLPPNYKPASVAPSLRRIKRGVGTNGDEHPANGVNGASNGTAHTNGHAATNGVNGTNGAANGSANGVNGVNGVNGHTNGTANGHAVNGTNGVHKPYPYNTPAEPGNPTVMPREIQEQFHFAFLIRDPHFSVPSYYRCTIPPLDKVTGFYSYDPSEAGYDELRRHFDYLRREGLVGPRVANRPDLNQGDECKTKDTVHEICVIDADDMLDNPAPTIEAFCHSVGLPYSPDLLKWDTPEDYDFACFCFEKWRGFHNDAIESSGLVARTHKKPVKTEEEYDAEWTKKYGPKGAALIRQAVDANMADYLYLKQFAVKV
;
A
#
# COMPACT_ATOMS: atom_id res chain seq x y z
N MET A 1 43.60 22.74 25.87
CA MET A 1 42.29 22.07 26.02
C MET A 1 41.87 21.60 24.64
N ALA A 2 41.87 20.29 24.41
CA ALA A 2 41.46 19.71 23.14
C ALA A 2 39.93 19.68 23.08
N CYS A 3 39.34 20.31 22.05
CA CYS A 3 37.94 20.13 21.72
C CYS A 3 37.75 18.67 21.31
N LYS A 4 36.97 17.92 22.11
CA LYS A 4 36.49 16.60 21.72
C LYS A 4 35.50 16.77 20.58
N GLU A 5 35.82 16.25 19.40
CA GLU A 5 34.83 15.99 18.36
C GLU A 5 33.76 15.05 18.92
N PRO A 6 32.46 15.31 18.68
CA PRO A 6 31.42 14.36 19.01
C PRO A 6 31.55 13.17 18.06
N ASN A 7 31.94 12.03 18.63
CA ASN A 7 31.96 10.72 17.97
C ASN A 7 30.52 10.24 17.75
N SER A 8 29.76 10.86 16.85
CA SER A 8 28.45 10.34 16.42
C SER A 8 28.67 9.33 15.31
N LYS A 9 29.10 8.12 15.67
CA LYS A 9 28.80 6.96 14.83
C LYS A 9 27.28 6.83 14.84
N SER A 10 26.62 7.37 13.82
CA SER A 10 25.24 7.03 13.49
C SER A 10 25.17 5.50 13.48
N VAL A 11 24.44 4.92 14.43
CA VAL A 11 24.15 3.49 14.39
C VAL A 11 23.24 3.31 13.18
N MET A 12 23.81 2.88 12.06
CA MET A 12 23.03 2.60 10.85
C MET A 12 21.94 1.60 11.19
N SER A 13 20.69 2.01 11.00
CA SER A 13 19.53 1.19 11.32
C SER A 13 19.45 0.04 10.31
N ASN A 14 19.44 -1.20 10.81
CA ASN A 14 19.20 -2.39 9.98
C ASN A 14 17.71 -2.70 9.81
N LYS A 15 16.81 -1.80 10.25
CA LYS A 15 15.37 -1.95 10.04
C LYS A 15 15.05 -2.04 8.55
N PRO A 16 14.07 -2.88 8.14
CA PRO A 16 13.52 -2.83 6.79
C PRO A 16 13.11 -1.40 6.41
N ILE A 17 13.48 -0.97 5.22
CA ILE A 17 13.07 0.32 4.67
C ILE A 17 11.65 0.16 4.13
N PHE A 18 10.74 1.04 4.54
CA PHE A 18 9.37 1.08 4.04
C PHE A 18 9.16 2.39 3.29
N VAL A 19 9.11 2.33 1.96
CA VAL A 19 8.80 3.47 1.10
C VAL A 19 7.30 3.52 0.88
N ALA A 20 6.63 4.38 1.65
CA ALA A 20 5.21 4.65 1.53
C ALA A 20 4.96 5.60 0.37
N THR A 21 4.04 5.24 -0.52
CA THR A 21 3.69 6.02 -1.70
C THR A 21 2.17 6.06 -1.91
N HIS A 22 1.70 6.97 -2.76
CA HIS A 22 0.40 6.84 -3.41
C HIS A 22 0.56 6.17 -4.80
N PRO A 23 -0.52 5.73 -5.48
CA PRO A 23 -0.39 5.17 -6.82
C PRO A 23 0.26 6.14 -7.82
N ARG A 24 1.02 5.58 -8.75
CA ARG A 24 1.62 6.30 -9.89
C ARG A 24 2.61 7.41 -9.52
N ALA A 25 3.25 7.34 -8.35
CA ALA A 25 4.26 8.31 -7.90
C ALA A 25 5.67 8.11 -8.52
N CYS A 26 5.81 7.39 -9.63
CA CYS A 26 7.11 6.94 -10.17
C CYS A 26 7.90 5.99 -9.25
N SER A 27 7.23 5.41 -8.26
CA SER A 27 7.78 4.49 -7.27
C SER A 27 8.37 3.21 -7.83
N THR A 28 7.88 2.70 -8.96
CA THR A 28 8.43 1.50 -9.59
C THR A 28 9.80 1.76 -10.20
N ALA A 29 9.98 2.91 -10.87
CA ALA A 29 11.28 3.31 -11.40
C ALA A 29 12.28 3.59 -10.26
N PHE A 30 11.79 4.17 -9.15
CA PHE A 30 12.57 4.33 -7.93
C PHE A 30 12.97 3.00 -7.29
N GLU A 31 12.05 2.03 -7.20
CA GLU A 31 12.33 0.69 -6.69
C GLU A 31 13.36 -0.06 -7.55
N ARG A 32 13.30 0.09 -8.89
CA ARG A 32 14.28 -0.51 -9.80
C ARG A 32 15.73 -0.12 -9.48
N VAL A 33 15.97 1.08 -8.96
CA VAL A 33 17.29 1.53 -8.50
C VAL A 33 17.86 0.56 -7.46
N PHE A 34 17.05 0.11 -6.50
CA PHE A 34 17.48 -0.78 -5.43
C PHE A 34 17.43 -2.26 -5.82
N MET A 35 16.64 -2.62 -6.84
CA MET A 35 16.65 -3.97 -7.44
C MET A 35 18.00 -4.31 -8.10
N THR A 36 18.82 -3.30 -8.45
CA THR A 36 20.20 -3.52 -8.92
C THR A 36 21.11 -4.12 -7.83
N GLN A 37 20.78 -3.93 -6.55
CA GLN A 37 21.60 -4.33 -5.41
C GLN A 37 21.23 -5.71 -4.86
N ARG A 38 21.05 -6.71 -5.74
CA ARG A 38 20.54 -8.05 -5.38
C ARG A 38 21.35 -8.78 -4.31
N ALA A 39 22.61 -8.40 -4.10
CA ALA A 39 23.50 -8.97 -3.11
C ALA A 39 23.28 -8.43 -1.68
N THR A 40 22.75 -7.21 -1.54
CA THR A 40 22.68 -6.49 -0.25
C THR A 40 21.25 -6.05 0.11
N ILE A 41 20.36 -5.96 -0.87
CA ILE A 41 18.97 -5.53 -0.70
C ILE A 41 18.01 -6.61 -1.21
N GLN A 42 16.98 -6.90 -0.41
CA GLN A 42 15.82 -7.68 -0.83
C GLN A 42 14.65 -6.71 -1.08
N CYS A 43 14.28 -6.50 -2.35
CA CYS A 43 13.12 -5.68 -2.69
C CYS A 43 11.83 -6.50 -2.58
N ILE A 44 10.80 -5.92 -1.95
CA ILE A 44 9.47 -6.51 -1.82
C ILE A 44 8.45 -5.49 -2.36
N HIS A 45 7.78 -5.88 -3.44
CA HIS A 45 6.89 -5.01 -4.19
C HIS A 45 5.43 -5.14 -3.75
N GLU A 46 4.91 -4.05 -3.18
CA GLU A 46 3.51 -3.86 -2.77
C GLU A 46 2.89 -5.01 -1.98
N PRO A 47 3.55 -5.56 -0.94
CA PRO A 47 3.10 -6.76 -0.26
C PRO A 47 1.74 -6.62 0.43
N PHE A 48 1.36 -5.44 0.93
CA PHE A 48 0.09 -5.25 1.64
C PHE A 48 -1.13 -5.16 0.72
N GLY A 49 -0.93 -4.97 -0.59
CA GLY A 49 -2.00 -5.06 -1.59
C GLY A 49 -2.71 -6.41 -1.59
N ASP A 50 -1.99 -7.49 -1.23
CA ASP A 50 -2.50 -8.86 -1.16
C ASP A 50 -3.68 -8.94 -0.15
N ALA A 51 -3.48 -8.41 1.07
CA ALA A 51 -4.51 -8.36 2.10
C ALA A 51 -5.59 -7.31 1.79
N PHE A 52 -5.18 -6.13 1.28
CA PHE A 52 -6.07 -5.00 1.04
C PHE A 52 -7.15 -5.27 -0.02
N TYR A 53 -6.82 -5.95 -1.11
CA TYR A 53 -7.75 -6.23 -2.22
C TYR A 53 -8.45 -7.58 -2.12
N TYR A 54 -7.72 -8.63 -1.73
CA TYR A 54 -8.18 -10.00 -1.94
C TYR A 54 -8.47 -10.77 -0.66
N GLY A 55 -7.78 -10.42 0.42
CA GLY A 55 -7.80 -11.13 1.69
C GLY A 55 -9.15 -11.15 2.42
N PRO A 56 -9.24 -11.97 3.49
CA PRO A 56 -10.40 -11.96 4.39
C PRO A 56 -10.44 -10.71 5.28
N GLU A 57 -9.39 -9.89 5.27
CA GLU A 57 -9.24 -8.61 5.99
C GLU A 57 -9.13 -7.44 5.00
N ARG A 58 -9.71 -7.56 3.80
CA ARG A 58 -9.66 -6.50 2.80
C ARG A 58 -10.34 -5.21 3.30
N LEU A 59 -9.77 -4.08 2.88
CA LEU A 59 -10.36 -2.75 3.07
C LEU A 59 -10.98 -2.22 1.77
N SER A 60 -10.53 -2.71 0.61
CA SER A 60 -11.07 -2.34 -0.69
C SER A 60 -12.39 -3.03 -0.97
N GLU A 61 -13.32 -2.29 -1.59
CA GLU A 61 -14.58 -2.85 -2.12
C GLU A 61 -14.45 -3.33 -3.57
N ARG A 62 -13.29 -3.11 -4.22
CA ARG A 62 -13.07 -3.33 -5.66
C ARG A 62 -13.40 -4.75 -6.12
N PHE A 63 -13.03 -5.75 -5.33
CA PHE A 63 -13.29 -7.17 -5.61
C PHE A 63 -14.23 -7.80 -4.57
N GLU A 64 -15.04 -6.98 -3.88
CA GLU A 64 -15.97 -7.44 -2.85
C GLU A 64 -16.95 -8.47 -3.43
N ASP A 65 -17.55 -8.13 -4.57
CA ASP A 65 -18.56 -8.95 -5.26
C ASP A 65 -17.96 -9.91 -6.31
N ASP A 66 -16.63 -10.00 -6.40
CA ASP A 66 -15.91 -10.86 -7.34
C ASP A 66 -15.00 -11.85 -6.61
N GLU A 67 -15.63 -12.84 -5.96
CA GLU A 67 -14.91 -13.90 -5.25
C GLU A 67 -13.98 -14.70 -6.18
N GLN A 68 -14.36 -14.88 -7.44
CA GLN A 68 -13.55 -15.62 -8.40
C GLN A 68 -12.22 -14.89 -8.66
N ALA A 69 -12.24 -13.58 -8.92
CA ALA A 69 -11.02 -12.80 -9.06
C ALA A 69 -10.14 -12.85 -7.80
N ARG A 70 -10.74 -12.83 -6.60
CA ARG A 70 -9.98 -12.98 -5.34
C ARG A 70 -9.31 -14.35 -5.22
N VAL A 71 -9.97 -15.42 -5.63
CA VAL A 71 -9.39 -16.78 -5.61
C VAL A 71 -8.30 -16.92 -6.67
N GLU A 72 -8.56 -16.45 -7.90
CA GLU A 72 -7.63 -16.52 -9.02
C GLU A 72 -6.38 -15.66 -8.83
N SER A 73 -6.45 -14.60 -8.02
CA SER A 73 -5.26 -13.81 -7.63
C SER A 73 -4.24 -14.61 -6.82
N GLY A 74 -4.66 -15.72 -6.18
CA GLY A 74 -3.83 -16.49 -5.26
C GLY A 74 -3.71 -15.88 -3.86
N PHE A 75 -4.35 -14.73 -3.60
CA PHE A 75 -4.23 -13.97 -2.35
C PHE A 75 -5.52 -13.91 -1.53
N SER A 76 -6.57 -14.68 -1.90
CA SER A 76 -7.86 -14.71 -1.17
C SER A 76 -7.75 -15.01 0.33
N GLN A 77 -6.67 -15.64 0.77
CA GLN A 77 -6.42 -16.01 2.17
C GLN A 77 -5.35 -15.13 2.85
N SER A 78 -4.82 -14.12 2.15
CA SER A 78 -3.76 -13.26 2.69
C SER A 78 -4.33 -12.32 3.74
N THR A 79 -3.89 -12.48 4.98
CA THR A 79 -4.11 -11.53 6.10
C THR A 79 -2.93 -10.57 6.21
N TYR A 80 -3.11 -9.46 6.93
CA TYR A 80 -1.99 -8.56 7.22
C TYR A 80 -0.85 -9.27 7.98
N LEU A 81 -1.17 -10.25 8.83
CA LEU A 81 -0.18 -11.07 9.53
C LEU A 81 0.63 -11.95 8.55
N THR A 82 -0.04 -12.67 7.64
CA THR A 82 0.66 -13.53 6.67
C THR A 82 1.57 -12.73 5.75
N VAL A 83 1.21 -11.48 5.44
CA VAL A 83 2.07 -10.55 4.69
C VAL A 83 3.33 -10.21 5.49
N LEU A 84 3.20 -9.87 6.77
CA LEU A 84 4.35 -9.61 7.65
C LEU A 84 5.25 -10.84 7.83
N GLU A 85 4.67 -12.03 7.98
CA GLU A 85 5.42 -13.29 8.07
C GLU A 85 6.20 -13.58 6.78
N ARG A 86 5.60 -13.26 5.62
CA ARG A 86 6.28 -13.35 4.32
C ARG A 86 7.45 -12.37 4.23
N ILE A 87 7.25 -11.10 4.61
CA ILE A 87 8.32 -10.09 4.65
C ILE A 87 9.48 -10.57 5.53
N GLN A 88 9.17 -11.11 6.72
CA GLN A 88 10.17 -11.62 7.65
C GLN A 88 10.92 -12.84 7.10
N ARG A 89 10.24 -13.72 6.35
CA ARG A 89 10.86 -14.86 5.67
C ARG A 89 11.77 -14.39 4.53
N GLU A 90 11.33 -13.44 3.73
CA GLU A 90 12.15 -12.88 2.63
C GLU A 90 13.37 -12.09 3.17
N ALA A 91 13.33 -11.63 4.42
CA ALA A 91 14.46 -10.98 5.08
C ALA A 91 15.62 -11.94 5.46
N SER A 92 15.47 -13.26 5.38
CA SER A 92 16.32 -14.22 6.13
C SER A 92 17.73 -14.50 5.53
N GLU A 93 18.32 -13.61 4.74
CA GLU A 93 19.56 -13.90 4.00
C GLU A 93 20.67 -12.85 4.18
N GLY A 94 20.64 -12.07 5.27
CA GLY A 94 21.65 -11.03 5.53
C GLY A 94 21.53 -9.80 4.62
N LYS A 95 20.49 -9.74 3.78
CA LYS A 95 20.10 -8.56 3.00
C LYS A 95 19.20 -7.66 3.83
N ARG A 96 19.33 -6.35 3.64
CA ARG A 96 18.34 -5.41 4.19
C ARG A 96 17.11 -5.42 3.31
N VAL A 97 15.93 -5.50 3.92
CA VAL A 97 14.67 -5.46 3.19
C VAL A 97 14.35 -4.03 2.78
N PHE A 98 13.92 -3.86 1.53
CA PHE A 98 13.36 -2.65 0.96
C PHE A 98 11.94 -2.94 0.49
N ILE A 99 10.95 -2.34 1.14
CA ILE A 99 9.54 -2.47 0.79
C ILE A 99 9.14 -1.20 0.06
N LYS A 100 8.59 -1.35 -1.13
CA LYS A 100 7.79 -0.31 -1.76
C LYS A 100 6.34 -0.70 -1.54
N ASP A 101 5.53 0.18 -0.94
CA ASP A 101 4.10 -0.09 -0.83
C ASP A 101 3.21 1.15 -1.01
N ILE A 102 1.97 0.92 -1.43
CA ILE A 102 0.96 1.98 -1.51
C ILE A 102 0.30 2.13 -0.15
N ASP A 103 0.40 3.32 0.42
CA ASP A 103 0.13 3.53 1.84
C ASP A 103 -1.35 3.32 2.19
N HIS A 104 -2.25 3.62 1.25
CA HIS A 104 -3.69 3.38 1.44
C HIS A 104 -4.03 1.90 1.68
N TYR A 105 -3.13 0.95 1.37
CA TYR A 105 -3.36 -0.46 1.71
C TYR A 105 -3.42 -0.71 3.22
N LEU A 106 -2.91 0.20 4.03
CA LEU A 106 -2.92 0.12 5.49
C LEU A 106 -4.04 0.95 6.14
N LEU A 107 -4.80 1.74 5.37
CA LEU A 107 -5.75 2.71 5.90
C LEU A 107 -7.16 2.47 5.34
N PRO A 108 -8.22 2.54 6.17
CA PRO A 108 -9.58 2.52 5.64
C PRO A 108 -9.85 3.73 4.74
N PRO A 109 -10.51 3.54 3.59
CA PRO A 109 -10.76 4.61 2.63
C PRO A 109 -11.80 5.61 3.15
N ASN A 110 -11.85 6.79 2.55
CA ASN A 110 -12.86 7.83 2.80
C ASN A 110 -12.91 8.30 4.27
N TYR A 111 -11.75 8.51 4.89
CA TYR A 111 -11.62 9.01 6.27
C TYR A 111 -12.30 8.14 7.34
N LYS A 112 -12.63 6.87 7.02
CA LYS A 112 -13.22 5.96 8.00
C LYS A 112 -12.24 5.71 9.15
N PRO A 113 -12.72 5.61 10.41
CA PRO A 113 -11.86 5.46 11.58
C PRO A 113 -11.20 4.07 11.61
N ALA A 114 -9.88 3.99 11.71
CA ALA A 114 -9.18 2.70 11.71
C ALA A 114 -9.35 1.88 13.00
N SER A 115 -9.30 0.57 12.83
CA SER A 115 -9.25 -0.46 13.87
C SER A 115 -8.16 -1.47 13.51
N VAL A 116 -7.52 -2.09 14.51
CA VAL A 116 -6.40 -3.02 14.27
C VAL A 116 -6.86 -4.25 13.46
N ALA A 117 -6.16 -4.64 12.39
CA ALA A 117 -6.51 -5.83 11.63
C ALA A 117 -6.64 -7.06 12.54
N PRO A 118 -7.69 -7.91 12.41
CA PRO A 118 -7.93 -9.04 13.30
C PRO A 118 -6.72 -9.96 13.52
N SER A 119 -5.97 -10.26 12.47
CA SER A 119 -4.77 -11.11 12.50
C SER A 119 -3.61 -10.47 13.26
N LEU A 120 -3.57 -9.13 13.35
CA LEU A 120 -2.53 -8.39 14.05
C LEU A 120 -2.82 -8.21 15.54
N ARG A 121 -3.97 -8.71 16.02
CA ARG A 121 -4.26 -8.72 17.46
C ARG A 121 -3.30 -9.65 18.17
N ARG A 122 -2.41 -9.06 18.96
CA ARG A 122 -1.66 -9.80 19.97
C ARG A 122 -2.63 -10.25 21.05
N ILE A 123 -3.02 -11.53 21.03
CA ILE A 123 -3.59 -12.16 22.21
C ILE A 123 -2.46 -12.16 23.25
N LYS A 124 -2.55 -11.32 24.30
CA LYS A 124 -1.71 -11.48 25.49
C LYS A 124 -1.98 -12.88 26.04
N ARG A 125 -1.17 -13.88 25.69
CA ARG A 125 -1.05 -15.10 26.49
C ARG A 125 -0.41 -14.66 27.80
N GLY A 126 -1.25 -14.46 28.81
CA GLY A 126 -0.83 -14.01 30.14
C GLY A 126 0.24 -14.94 30.70
N VAL A 127 1.38 -14.35 31.05
CA VAL A 127 2.22 -14.90 32.13
C VAL A 127 1.39 -14.75 33.41
N GLY A 128 1.25 -15.87 34.13
CA GLY A 128 0.12 -16.13 35.03
C GLY A 128 -0.18 -15.07 36.08
N THR A 129 -1.47 -14.86 36.30
CA THR A 129 -2.04 -14.69 37.64
C THR A 129 -3.33 -15.52 37.69
N ASN A 130 -3.40 -16.39 38.69
CA ASN A 130 -4.56 -17.22 38.98
C ASN A 130 -5.76 -16.32 39.33
N GLY A 131 -6.92 -16.66 38.79
CA GLY A 131 -8.20 -16.02 39.09
C GLY A 131 -9.28 -16.74 38.31
N ASP A 132 -9.89 -17.73 38.95
CA ASP A 132 -10.99 -18.54 38.44
C ASP A 132 -12.13 -17.69 37.87
N GLU A 133 -12.65 -18.09 36.71
CA GLU A 133 -14.07 -18.42 36.50
C GLU A 133 -14.30 -18.77 35.01
N HIS A 134 -14.19 -20.07 34.72
CA HIS A 134 -14.92 -20.69 33.62
C HIS A 134 -16.35 -20.97 34.08
N PRO A 135 -17.37 -20.78 33.23
CA PRO A 135 -18.50 -21.68 33.18
C PRO A 135 -18.24 -22.70 32.07
N ALA A 136 -18.01 -23.94 32.50
CA ALA A 136 -17.96 -25.12 31.65
C ALA A 136 -19.38 -25.58 31.27
N ASN A 137 -19.48 -26.18 30.08
CA ASN A 137 -20.41 -27.27 29.71
C ASN A 137 -19.84 -27.83 28.39
N GLY A 138 -19.36 -29.06 28.24
CA GLY A 138 -19.49 -30.28 29.02
C GLY A 138 -19.68 -31.46 28.05
N VAL A 139 -18.57 -32.08 27.64
CA VAL A 139 -18.26 -33.52 27.38
C VAL A 139 -19.33 -34.43 26.71
N ASN A 140 -19.04 -35.27 25.69
CA ASN A 140 -18.19 -36.49 25.63
C ASN A 140 -18.34 -37.07 24.20
N GLY A 141 -17.45 -37.84 23.58
CA GLY A 141 -16.24 -38.55 24.00
C GLY A 141 -15.79 -39.55 22.90
N ALA A 142 -14.78 -40.35 23.26
CA ALA A 142 -14.26 -41.56 22.61
C ALA A 142 -13.14 -41.42 21.56
N SER A 143 -11.94 -41.78 22.04
CA SER A 143 -10.72 -42.15 21.34
C SER A 143 -10.80 -43.55 20.67
N ASN A 144 -10.18 -43.72 19.51
CA ASN A 144 -9.23 -44.82 19.27
C ASN A 144 -8.47 -44.60 17.95
N GLY A 145 -7.15 -44.82 18.00
CA GLY A 145 -6.27 -44.69 16.83
C GLY A 145 -6.09 -46.00 16.06
N THR A 146 -5.55 -45.87 14.84
CA THR A 146 -4.61 -46.81 14.22
C THR A 146 -4.00 -46.18 12.98
N ALA A 147 -2.70 -46.37 12.81
CA ALA A 147 -1.95 -46.06 11.60
C ALA A 147 -2.31 -47.04 10.47
N HIS A 148 -2.31 -46.60 9.21
CA HIS A 148 -1.67 -47.27 8.07
C HIS A 148 -1.76 -46.44 6.79
N THR A 149 -0.79 -46.72 5.93
CA THR A 149 -0.31 -46.01 4.73
C THR A 149 -0.98 -46.43 3.41
N ASN A 150 -0.87 -45.53 2.42
CA ASN A 150 -0.80 -45.72 0.95
C ASN A 150 -2.04 -46.16 0.13
N GLY A 151 -2.29 -45.39 -0.95
CA GLY A 151 -2.43 -45.99 -2.29
C GLY A 151 -3.66 -45.64 -3.13
N HIS A 152 -3.43 -44.85 -4.19
CA HIS A 152 -3.98 -44.94 -5.56
C HIS A 152 -5.50 -44.82 -5.90
N ALA A 153 -5.75 -43.81 -6.75
CA ALA A 153 -6.37 -43.83 -8.08
C ALA A 153 -7.86 -44.21 -8.31
N ALA A 154 -8.58 -43.22 -8.87
CA ALA A 154 -9.47 -43.22 -10.05
C ALA A 154 -10.55 -44.32 -10.22
N THR A 155 -11.83 -43.92 -10.26
CA THR A 155 -12.69 -43.79 -11.47
C THR A 155 -14.20 -43.86 -11.14
N ASN A 156 -14.94 -43.03 -11.88
CA ASN A 156 -16.31 -43.19 -12.41
C ASN A 156 -17.47 -43.67 -11.53
N GLY A 157 -18.47 -42.78 -11.41
CA GLY A 157 -19.85 -43.11 -11.09
C GLY A 157 -20.81 -42.05 -11.65
N VAL A 158 -21.31 -42.27 -12.85
CA VAL A 158 -22.38 -41.50 -13.52
C VAL A 158 -23.74 -41.99 -13.00
N ASN A 159 -24.63 -41.09 -12.59
CA ASN A 159 -26.05 -41.06 -12.99
C ASN A 159 -26.84 -39.97 -12.27
N GLY A 160 -27.77 -39.33 -12.98
CA GLY A 160 -28.91 -38.63 -12.37
C GLY A 160 -29.33 -37.33 -13.05
N THR A 161 -29.72 -37.39 -14.31
CA THR A 161 -30.53 -36.37 -14.98
C THR A 161 -31.81 -36.05 -14.21
N ASN A 162 -32.12 -34.77 -14.02
CA ASN A 162 -33.49 -34.26 -14.05
C ASN A 162 -33.47 -32.82 -14.58
N GLY A 163 -34.09 -32.64 -15.74
CA GLY A 163 -34.29 -31.33 -16.35
C GLY A 163 -35.51 -30.62 -15.76
N ALA A 164 -35.41 -29.30 -15.68
CA ALA A 164 -36.54 -28.39 -15.76
C ALA A 164 -36.03 -27.07 -16.34
N ALA A 165 -36.47 -26.77 -17.56
CA ALA A 165 -36.30 -25.47 -18.21
C ALA A 165 -37.59 -24.65 -18.00
N ASN A 166 -37.42 -23.35 -17.74
CA ASN A 166 -38.27 -22.20 -18.08
C ASN A 166 -37.92 -21.07 -17.09
N GLY A 167 -37.75 -19.80 -17.46
CA GLY A 167 -37.89 -19.14 -18.75
C GLY A 167 -37.45 -17.68 -18.60
N SER A 168 -37.10 -17.05 -19.72
CA SER A 168 -36.74 -15.64 -19.82
C SER A 168 -37.89 -14.70 -19.44
N ALA A 169 -37.57 -13.58 -18.78
CA ALA A 169 -38.34 -12.34 -18.89
C ALA A 169 -37.43 -11.12 -18.70
N ASN A 170 -37.45 -10.26 -19.72
CA ASN A 170 -36.86 -8.92 -19.75
C ASN A 170 -37.51 -7.99 -18.71
N GLY A 171 -36.72 -7.08 -18.15
CA GLY A 171 -37.20 -5.93 -17.39
C GLY A 171 -36.23 -4.75 -17.46
N VAL A 172 -36.47 -3.85 -18.40
CA VAL A 172 -35.79 -2.56 -18.55
C VAL A 172 -36.59 -1.50 -17.78
N ASN A 173 -35.94 -0.70 -16.93
CA ASN A 173 -36.10 0.76 -16.75
C ASN A 173 -35.77 1.21 -15.31
N GLY A 174 -35.11 2.38 -15.20
CA GLY A 174 -35.30 3.26 -14.04
C GLY A 174 -34.08 4.09 -13.64
N VAL A 175 -33.97 5.29 -14.20
CA VAL A 175 -33.04 6.36 -13.79
C VAL A 175 -33.68 7.23 -12.71
N ASN A 176 -32.89 7.65 -11.70
CA ASN A 176 -32.97 8.83 -10.80
C ASN A 176 -32.44 8.40 -9.41
N GLY A 177 -31.70 9.17 -8.62
CA GLY A 177 -31.36 10.59 -8.59
C GLY A 177 -31.17 11.00 -7.11
N VAL A 178 -29.98 11.48 -6.77
CA VAL A 178 -29.62 12.55 -5.81
C VAL A 178 -30.30 12.65 -4.41
N ASN A 179 -29.43 12.64 -3.38
CA ASN A 179 -29.45 13.25 -2.03
C ASN A 179 -30.44 12.82 -0.93
N GLY A 180 -29.87 12.58 0.26
CA GLY A 180 -30.58 12.63 1.54
C GLY A 180 -29.71 12.25 2.74
N HIS A 181 -28.99 13.22 3.32
CA HIS A 181 -28.42 13.12 4.67
C HIS A 181 -29.54 13.10 5.72
N THR A 182 -29.55 12.11 6.63
CA THR A 182 -30.13 12.26 7.97
C THR A 182 -29.40 11.38 8.98
N ASN A 183 -28.91 12.02 10.05
CA ASN A 183 -28.41 11.39 11.27
C ASN A 183 -29.55 10.68 12.02
N GLY A 184 -29.30 9.45 12.47
CA GLY A 184 -30.18 8.72 13.38
C GLY A 184 -29.39 7.72 14.23
N THR A 185 -29.19 8.06 15.50
CA THR A 185 -28.75 7.14 16.56
C THR A 185 -29.84 6.11 16.85
N ALA A 186 -29.52 4.82 16.76
CA ALA A 186 -30.36 3.75 17.30
C ALA A 186 -29.51 2.56 17.79
N ASN A 187 -29.55 2.34 19.11
CA ASN A 187 -29.24 1.05 19.72
C ASN A 187 -30.29 0.02 19.26
N GLY A 188 -29.84 -1.08 18.67
CA GLY A 188 -30.73 -2.17 18.22
C GLY A 188 -30.06 -3.52 18.42
N HIS A 189 -30.68 -4.35 19.25
CA HIS A 189 -30.34 -5.75 19.48
C HIS A 189 -30.33 -6.56 18.17
N ALA A 190 -29.40 -7.52 18.11
CA ALA A 190 -29.20 -8.43 17.00
C ALA A 190 -30.49 -9.19 16.63
N VAL A 191 -30.87 -9.09 15.36
CA VAL A 191 -31.86 -9.96 14.73
C VAL A 191 -31.13 -10.80 13.70
N ASN A 192 -31.13 -12.12 13.92
CA ASN A 192 -30.68 -13.11 12.94
C ASN A 192 -31.57 -13.03 11.69
N GLY A 193 -30.98 -12.69 10.54
CA GLY A 193 -31.68 -12.68 9.27
C GLY A 193 -30.75 -12.56 8.07
N THR A 194 -30.78 -13.60 7.22
CA THR A 194 -30.30 -13.69 5.82
C THR A 194 -28.78 -13.72 5.58
N ASN A 195 -28.35 -14.68 4.74
CA ASN A 195 -27.00 -14.87 4.20
C ASN A 195 -26.55 -13.65 3.37
N GLY A 196 -26.28 -12.53 4.04
CA GLY A 196 -25.51 -11.42 3.48
C GLY A 196 -24.03 -11.70 3.67
N VAL A 197 -23.24 -11.58 2.61
CA VAL A 197 -21.77 -11.58 2.72
C VAL A 197 -21.39 -10.44 3.68
N HIS A 198 -20.94 -10.79 4.88
CA HIS A 198 -20.50 -9.81 5.86
C HIS A 198 -19.24 -9.15 5.32
N LYS A 199 -19.32 -7.86 4.96
CA LYS A 199 -18.14 -7.07 4.56
C LYS A 199 -17.06 -7.19 5.64
N PRO A 200 -15.78 -7.42 5.29
CA PRO A 200 -14.73 -7.61 6.29
C PRO A 200 -14.52 -6.40 7.20
N TYR A 201 -14.76 -5.20 6.69
CA TYR A 201 -14.59 -3.94 7.39
C TYR A 201 -15.95 -3.22 7.56
N PRO A 202 -16.24 -2.58 8.72
CA PRO A 202 -15.36 -2.32 9.86
C PRO A 202 -15.03 -3.57 10.70
N TYR A 203 -13.83 -3.62 11.27
CA TYR A 203 -13.44 -4.72 12.16
C TYR A 203 -14.11 -4.57 13.54
N ASN A 204 -14.32 -5.69 14.22
CA ASN A 204 -14.79 -5.73 15.61
C ASN A 204 -13.66 -5.60 16.64
N THR A 205 -12.51 -5.11 16.20
CA THR A 205 -11.28 -5.02 16.98
C THR A 205 -11.09 -3.60 17.51
N PRO A 206 -10.38 -3.42 18.64
CA PRO A 206 -10.11 -2.08 19.14
C PRO A 206 -9.26 -1.24 18.17
N ALA A 207 -9.53 0.06 18.14
CA ALA A 207 -8.64 1.05 17.54
C ALA A 207 -7.49 1.40 18.49
N GLU A 208 -6.33 1.74 17.92
CA GLU A 208 -5.27 2.42 18.67
C GLU A 208 -5.49 3.93 18.61
N PRO A 209 -5.53 4.65 19.75
CA PRO A 209 -5.82 6.08 19.77
C PRO A 209 -4.95 6.89 18.80
N GLY A 210 -5.62 7.52 17.82
CA GLY A 210 -4.97 8.38 16.84
C GLY A 210 -4.09 7.68 15.80
N ASN A 211 -4.03 6.34 15.77
CA ASN A 211 -3.40 5.57 14.70
C ASN A 211 -4.38 5.48 13.52
N PRO A 212 -4.03 6.01 12.33
CA PRO A 212 -4.93 6.02 11.18
C PRO A 212 -4.89 4.70 10.40
N THR A 213 -4.08 3.72 10.81
CA THR A 213 -3.84 2.47 10.09
C THR A 213 -4.44 1.26 10.80
N VAL A 214 -4.58 0.16 10.07
CA VAL A 214 -4.91 -1.16 10.64
C VAL A 214 -3.72 -1.86 11.29
N MET A 215 -2.52 -1.29 11.17
CA MET A 215 -1.27 -1.83 11.69
C MET A 215 -0.92 -1.21 13.05
N PRO A 216 -0.72 -1.99 14.12
CA PRO A 216 -0.31 -1.48 15.42
C PRO A 216 0.98 -0.66 15.40
N ARG A 217 1.10 0.36 16.27
CA ARG A 217 2.32 1.19 16.43
C ARG A 217 3.58 0.35 16.60
N GLU A 218 3.48 -0.72 17.39
CA GLU A 218 4.56 -1.65 17.73
C GLU A 218 5.08 -2.45 16.52
N ILE A 219 4.31 -2.54 15.45
CA ILE A 219 4.75 -3.12 14.18
C ILE A 219 5.34 -2.03 13.30
N GLN A 220 4.67 -0.87 13.21
CA GLN A 220 5.19 0.28 12.46
C GLN A 220 6.61 0.68 12.91
N GLU A 221 6.89 0.69 14.23
CA GLU A 221 8.21 1.06 14.75
C GLU A 221 9.37 0.15 14.33
N GLN A 222 9.08 -1.01 13.74
CA GLN A 222 10.08 -1.94 13.21
C GLN A 222 10.60 -1.52 11.83
N PHE A 223 9.97 -0.55 11.18
CA PHE A 223 10.37 -0.03 9.87
C PHE A 223 11.18 1.26 9.97
N HIS A 224 11.99 1.52 8.95
CA HIS A 224 12.52 2.84 8.62
C HIS A 224 11.66 3.41 7.48
N PHE A 225 10.77 4.35 7.79
CA PHE A 225 9.87 4.94 6.80
C PHE A 225 10.53 6.02 5.96
N ALA A 226 10.24 6.00 4.67
CA ALA A 226 10.48 7.10 3.74
C ALA A 226 9.25 7.25 2.83
N PHE A 227 9.13 8.39 2.15
CA PHE A 227 7.93 8.73 1.39
C PHE A 227 8.29 9.12 -0.03
N LEU A 228 7.44 8.76 -0.98
CA LEU A 228 7.56 9.19 -2.37
C LEU A 228 6.23 9.74 -2.84
N ILE A 229 6.26 11.00 -3.29
CA ILE A 229 5.09 11.74 -3.74
C ILE A 229 5.28 12.21 -5.18
N ARG A 230 4.18 12.52 -5.85
CA ARG A 230 4.17 13.12 -7.18
C ARG A 230 3.00 14.08 -7.29
N ASP A 231 3.12 15.08 -8.13
CA ASP A 231 2.03 16.01 -8.38
C ASP A 231 0.78 15.27 -8.95
N PRO A 232 -0.42 15.45 -8.36
CA PRO A 232 -1.67 14.86 -8.82
C PRO A 232 -1.96 15.09 -10.30
N HIS A 233 -1.54 16.21 -10.89
CA HIS A 233 -1.69 16.49 -12.33
C HIS A 233 -1.06 15.42 -13.22
N PHE A 234 -0.12 14.63 -12.70
CA PHE A 234 0.51 13.53 -13.43
C PHE A 234 0.12 12.16 -12.90
N SER A 235 -0.04 11.99 -11.58
CA SER A 235 -0.35 10.67 -11.02
C SER A 235 -1.80 10.26 -11.33
N VAL A 236 -2.77 11.16 -11.18
CA VAL A 236 -4.22 10.91 -11.35
C VAL A 236 -4.55 10.53 -12.80
N PRO A 237 -4.22 11.33 -13.83
CA PRO A 237 -4.49 10.94 -15.21
C PRO A 237 -3.69 9.72 -15.65
N SER A 238 -2.54 9.45 -15.01
CA SER A 238 -1.82 8.20 -15.25
C SER A 238 -2.53 7.01 -14.64
N TYR A 239 -3.18 7.15 -13.48
CA TYR A 239 -3.95 6.07 -12.88
C TYR A 239 -5.24 5.85 -13.66
N TYR A 240 -5.97 6.91 -13.99
CA TYR A 240 -7.17 6.85 -14.85
C TYR A 240 -6.91 6.11 -16.17
N ARG A 241 -5.74 6.33 -16.80
CA ARG A 241 -5.33 5.59 -18.02
C ARG A 241 -5.26 4.07 -17.81
N CYS A 242 -4.89 3.61 -16.62
CA CYS A 242 -4.81 2.19 -16.27
C CYS A 242 -6.18 1.53 -16.09
N THR A 243 -7.25 2.32 -16.00
CA THR A 243 -8.60 1.84 -15.73
C THR A 243 -9.55 1.97 -16.92
N ILE A 244 -9.01 2.21 -18.12
CA ILE A 244 -9.77 2.36 -19.37
C ILE A 244 -9.14 1.54 -20.51
N PRO A 245 -9.89 1.24 -21.59
CA PRO A 245 -9.35 0.52 -22.73
C PRO A 245 -8.14 1.20 -23.39
N PRO A 246 -7.16 0.40 -23.88
CA PRO A 246 -7.09 -1.06 -23.83
C PRO A 246 -6.46 -1.63 -22.54
N LEU A 247 -6.04 -0.76 -21.61
CA LEU A 247 -5.18 -1.15 -20.49
C LEU A 247 -5.97 -1.84 -19.36
N ASP A 248 -7.24 -1.48 -19.18
CA ASP A 248 -8.19 -2.11 -18.25
C ASP A 248 -8.22 -3.65 -18.36
N LYS A 249 -8.15 -4.19 -19.57
CA LYS A 249 -8.11 -5.65 -19.82
C LYS A 249 -6.85 -6.32 -19.29
N VAL A 250 -5.74 -5.59 -19.23
CA VAL A 250 -4.45 -6.11 -18.75
C VAL A 250 -4.36 -5.94 -17.24
N THR A 251 -4.82 -4.79 -16.73
CA THR A 251 -4.76 -4.47 -15.30
C THR A 251 -5.84 -5.18 -14.49
N GLY A 252 -6.98 -5.50 -15.11
CA GLY A 252 -8.17 -5.98 -14.42
C GLY A 252 -8.95 -4.85 -13.70
N PHE A 253 -8.54 -3.59 -13.87
CA PHE A 253 -9.21 -2.43 -13.31
C PHE A 253 -10.13 -1.82 -14.35
N TYR A 254 -11.44 -2.02 -14.23
CA TYR A 254 -12.43 -1.53 -15.21
C TYR A 254 -13.09 -0.20 -14.84
N SER A 255 -12.67 0.39 -13.72
CA SER A 255 -13.17 1.68 -13.23
C SER A 255 -12.10 2.40 -12.43
N TYR A 256 -12.08 3.73 -12.57
CA TYR A 256 -11.29 4.61 -11.73
C TYR A 256 -12.00 4.79 -10.39
N ASP A 257 -11.29 4.52 -9.29
CA ASP A 257 -11.76 4.81 -7.94
C ASP A 257 -10.98 6.00 -7.37
N PRO A 258 -11.62 7.17 -7.19
CA PRO A 258 -10.97 8.34 -6.60
C PRO A 258 -10.46 8.11 -5.17
N SER A 259 -11.07 7.18 -4.41
CA SER A 259 -10.64 6.88 -3.03
C SER A 259 -9.32 6.13 -2.97
N GLU A 260 -8.86 5.57 -4.09
CA GLU A 260 -7.54 4.95 -4.19
C GLU A 260 -6.45 5.95 -4.63
N ALA A 261 -6.77 7.24 -4.80
CA ALA A 261 -5.77 8.26 -5.12
C ALA A 261 -4.67 8.37 -4.05
N GLY A 262 -4.98 8.10 -2.77
CA GLY A 262 -4.03 7.75 -1.72
C GLY A 262 -3.26 8.89 -1.07
N TYR A 263 -3.52 10.16 -1.41
CA TYR A 263 -2.76 11.28 -0.85
C TYR A 263 -3.15 11.59 0.59
N ASP A 264 -4.45 11.52 0.91
CA ASP A 264 -4.91 11.75 2.28
C ASP A 264 -4.43 10.65 3.21
N GLU A 265 -4.46 9.39 2.77
CA GLU A 265 -3.95 8.26 3.54
C GLU A 265 -2.48 8.44 3.86
N LEU A 266 -1.68 8.77 2.82
CA LEU A 266 -0.25 9.01 2.94
C LEU A 266 0.06 10.16 3.92
N ARG A 267 -0.72 11.26 3.85
CA ARG A 267 -0.57 12.39 4.76
C ARG A 267 -0.93 12.03 6.20
N ARG A 268 -2.07 11.37 6.42
CA ARG A 268 -2.52 10.98 7.77
C ARG A 268 -1.51 10.05 8.43
N HIS A 269 -0.98 9.08 7.68
CA HIS A 269 0.06 8.18 8.19
C HIS A 269 1.37 8.93 8.45
N PHE A 270 1.81 9.80 7.54
CA PHE A 270 2.98 10.67 7.75
C PHE A 270 2.88 11.50 9.04
N ASP A 271 1.75 12.18 9.24
CA ASP A 271 1.52 13.00 10.45
C ASP A 271 1.48 12.14 11.72
N TYR A 272 0.91 10.94 11.65
CA TYR A 272 0.96 9.96 12.74
C TYR A 272 2.39 9.57 13.08
N LEU A 273 3.18 9.13 12.10
CA LEU A 273 4.57 8.72 12.30
C LEU A 273 5.43 9.84 12.89
N ARG A 274 5.22 11.10 12.46
CA ARG A 274 5.87 12.28 13.04
C ARG A 274 5.44 12.52 14.49
N ARG A 275 4.14 12.48 14.77
CA ARG A 275 3.60 12.72 16.12
C ARG A 275 4.09 11.68 17.13
N GLU A 276 4.19 10.42 16.71
CA GLU A 276 4.62 9.30 17.55
C GLU A 276 6.14 9.14 17.66
N GLY A 277 6.91 10.02 17.00
CA GLY A 277 8.38 9.99 17.03
C GLY A 277 8.99 8.82 16.28
N LEU A 278 8.33 8.33 15.23
CA LEU A 278 8.85 7.27 14.36
C LEU A 278 9.64 7.84 13.18
N VAL A 279 9.40 9.11 12.82
CA VAL A 279 10.12 9.85 11.77
C VAL A 279 10.29 11.32 12.20
N GLY A 280 11.44 11.93 11.92
CA GLY A 280 11.74 13.34 12.19
C GLY A 280 12.38 13.62 13.55
N PRO A 281 12.44 14.87 14.03
CA PRO A 281 11.94 16.09 13.38
C PRO A 281 12.85 16.63 12.27
N ARG A 282 14.09 16.14 12.16
CA ARG A 282 15.02 16.56 11.09
C ARG A 282 14.49 16.13 9.73
N VAL A 283 14.70 16.95 8.71
CA VAL A 283 14.35 16.66 7.31
C VAL A 283 15.64 16.43 6.52
N ALA A 284 15.68 15.32 5.77
CA ALA A 284 16.82 14.93 4.96
C ALA A 284 17.22 16.04 3.98
N ASN A 285 18.50 16.38 3.95
CA ASN A 285 19.07 17.48 3.14
C ASN A 285 18.39 18.85 3.32
N ARG A 286 17.74 19.10 4.48
CA ARG A 286 17.04 20.36 4.77
C ARG A 286 17.33 20.86 6.19
N PRO A 287 18.57 21.28 6.48
CA PRO A 287 18.93 21.82 7.80
C PRO A 287 18.13 23.09 8.17
N ASP A 288 17.52 23.75 7.19
CA ASP A 288 16.66 24.92 7.35
C ASP A 288 15.28 24.61 7.94
N LEU A 289 14.80 23.35 7.87
CA LEU A 289 13.45 22.95 8.31
C LEU A 289 13.44 22.16 9.63
N ASN A 290 14.32 22.46 10.59
CA ASN A 290 14.33 21.69 11.83
C ASN A 290 13.03 21.91 12.64
N GLN A 291 12.09 20.95 12.58
CA GLN A 291 10.74 21.02 13.17
C GLN A 291 10.72 20.68 14.67
N GLY A 292 11.75 21.09 15.42
CA GLY A 292 12.01 20.66 16.80
C GLY A 292 10.87 20.92 17.80
N ASP A 293 9.97 21.87 17.50
CA ASP A 293 8.88 22.26 18.41
C ASP A 293 7.57 21.46 18.22
N GLU A 294 7.36 20.79 17.08
CA GLU A 294 6.11 20.05 16.80
C GLU A 294 6.14 18.58 17.26
N CYS A 295 7.34 17.99 17.36
CA CYS A 295 7.51 16.59 17.73
C CYS A 295 7.69 16.49 19.25
N LYS A 296 6.69 15.95 19.96
CA LYS A 296 6.75 15.74 21.43
C LYS A 296 7.83 14.73 21.86
N THR A 297 8.52 14.10 20.94
CA THR A 297 9.50 13.04 21.21
C THR A 297 10.93 13.52 20.98
N LYS A 298 11.82 13.08 21.87
CA LYS A 298 13.28 13.19 21.76
C LYS A 298 13.77 12.80 20.36
N ASP A 299 14.86 13.41 19.89
CA ASP A 299 15.52 13.12 18.61
C ASP A 299 15.34 11.66 18.18
N THR A 300 14.57 11.44 17.11
CA THR A 300 14.44 10.10 16.55
C THR A 300 15.69 9.77 15.74
N VAL A 301 15.96 8.47 15.56
CA VAL A 301 17.10 8.02 14.76
C VAL A 301 16.85 8.25 13.25
N HIS A 302 15.60 8.38 12.82
CA HIS A 302 15.22 8.43 11.40
C HIS A 302 14.70 9.83 11.05
N GLU A 303 15.39 10.53 10.15
CA GLU A 303 14.92 11.83 9.66
C GLU A 303 13.72 11.66 8.70
N ILE A 304 13.00 12.75 8.47
CA ILE A 304 11.97 12.83 7.43
C ILE A 304 12.64 12.76 6.07
N CYS A 305 12.36 11.69 5.32
CA CYS A 305 12.81 11.53 3.94
C CYS A 305 11.58 11.50 3.02
N VAL A 306 11.30 12.62 2.35
CA VAL A 306 10.23 12.71 1.33
C VAL A 306 10.88 13.00 -0.01
N ILE A 307 10.65 12.14 -0.99
CA ILE A 307 11.11 12.34 -2.37
C ILE A 307 9.93 12.86 -3.20
N ASP A 308 10.11 13.96 -3.90
CA ASP A 308 9.19 14.39 -4.95
C ASP A 308 9.64 13.81 -6.29
N ALA A 309 8.72 13.15 -7.00
CA ALA A 309 9.03 12.44 -8.23
C ALA A 309 9.47 13.36 -9.37
N ASP A 310 9.01 14.62 -9.41
CA ASP A 310 9.45 15.55 -10.44
C ASP A 310 10.84 16.11 -10.13
N ASP A 311 11.13 16.44 -8.86
CA ASP A 311 12.49 16.81 -8.43
C ASP A 311 13.48 15.65 -8.70
N MET A 312 13.08 14.40 -8.42
CA MET A 312 13.86 13.20 -8.70
C MET A 312 14.13 12.99 -10.19
N LEU A 313 13.12 13.13 -11.04
CA LEU A 313 13.26 12.89 -12.48
C LEU A 313 14.07 13.99 -13.18
N ASP A 314 14.12 15.19 -12.61
CA ASP A 314 15.00 16.25 -13.06
C ASP A 314 16.44 16.03 -12.58
N ASN A 315 16.64 15.52 -11.35
CA ASN A 315 17.96 15.33 -10.73
C ASN A 315 18.12 13.94 -10.05
N PRO A 316 18.17 12.84 -10.81
CA PRO A 316 18.08 11.50 -10.24
C PRO A 316 19.28 11.13 -9.38
N ALA A 317 20.51 11.35 -9.85
CA ALA A 317 21.73 11.02 -9.11
C ALA A 317 21.79 11.64 -7.70
N PRO A 318 21.70 12.98 -7.55
CA PRO A 318 21.77 13.56 -6.22
C PRO A 318 20.53 13.25 -5.37
N THR A 319 19.36 13.02 -5.97
CA THR A 319 18.16 12.60 -5.23
C THR A 319 18.31 11.18 -4.65
N ILE A 320 18.80 10.22 -5.44
CA ILE A 320 19.06 8.86 -4.95
C ILE A 320 20.19 8.85 -3.92
N GLU A 321 21.23 9.67 -4.11
CA GLU A 321 22.29 9.83 -3.11
C GLU A 321 21.75 10.36 -1.78
N ALA A 322 20.91 11.40 -1.81
CA ALA A 322 20.25 11.95 -0.62
C ALA A 322 19.37 10.90 0.09
N PHE A 323 18.59 10.13 -0.68
CA PHE A 323 17.81 9.02 -0.13
C PHE A 323 18.71 7.98 0.54
N CYS A 324 19.74 7.50 -0.17
CA CYS A 324 20.68 6.49 0.34
C CYS A 324 21.33 6.94 1.65
N HIS A 325 21.82 8.18 1.73
CA HIS A 325 22.36 8.74 2.97
C HIS A 325 21.34 8.77 4.10
N SER A 326 20.11 9.19 3.81
CA SER A 326 19.02 9.28 4.79
C SER A 326 18.66 7.92 5.38
N VAL A 327 18.53 6.90 4.51
CA VAL A 327 18.15 5.56 4.95
C VAL A 327 19.33 4.71 5.43
N GLY A 328 20.56 5.16 5.25
CA GLY A 328 21.79 4.44 5.61
C GLY A 328 22.16 3.32 4.62
N LEU A 329 22.00 3.56 3.33
CA LEU A 329 22.46 2.72 2.23
C LEU A 329 23.70 3.34 1.56
N PRO A 330 24.64 2.54 1.04
CA PRO A 330 25.71 3.06 0.20
C PRO A 330 25.14 3.55 -1.13
N TYR A 331 25.63 4.70 -1.60
CA TYR A 331 25.32 5.20 -2.93
C TYR A 331 26.42 4.80 -3.93
N SER A 332 25.99 4.43 -5.14
CA SER A 332 26.85 4.32 -6.32
C SER A 332 26.07 4.84 -7.54
N PRO A 333 26.70 5.58 -8.47
CA PRO A 333 26.06 5.97 -9.73
C PRO A 333 25.52 4.79 -10.56
N ASP A 334 26.08 3.59 -10.37
CA ASP A 334 25.63 2.38 -11.06
C ASP A 334 24.24 1.91 -10.63
N LEU A 335 23.73 2.39 -9.48
CA LEU A 335 22.35 2.16 -9.04
C LEU A 335 21.31 2.64 -10.06
N LEU A 336 21.68 3.59 -10.92
CA LEU A 336 20.77 4.21 -11.89
C LEU A 336 20.69 3.45 -13.23
N LYS A 337 21.36 2.30 -13.38
CA LYS A 337 21.48 1.55 -14.64
C LYS A 337 21.09 0.09 -14.46
N TRP A 338 20.36 -0.48 -15.42
CA TRP A 338 19.87 -1.87 -15.41
C TRP A 338 19.58 -2.39 -16.82
N ASP A 339 20.57 -2.34 -17.69
CA ASP A 339 20.43 -2.57 -19.14
C ASP A 339 20.68 -4.02 -19.59
N THR A 340 20.66 -4.98 -18.67
CA THR A 340 20.90 -6.40 -18.98
C THR A 340 19.60 -7.21 -19.16
N PRO A 341 19.61 -8.30 -19.95
CA PRO A 341 18.48 -9.24 -20.00
C PRO A 341 18.09 -9.79 -18.63
N GLU A 342 19.08 -10.05 -17.76
CA GLU A 342 18.85 -10.53 -16.40
C GLU A 342 18.14 -9.49 -15.51
N ASP A 343 18.34 -8.19 -15.76
CA ASP A 343 17.60 -7.11 -15.12
C ASP A 343 16.17 -6.99 -15.62
N TYR A 344 15.97 -7.18 -16.92
CA TYR A 344 14.64 -7.20 -17.53
C TYR A 344 13.80 -8.36 -17.01
N ASP A 345 14.34 -9.59 -17.03
CA ASP A 345 13.63 -10.80 -16.59
C ASP A 345 13.29 -10.73 -15.10
N PHE A 346 14.22 -10.22 -14.28
CA PHE A 346 13.98 -10.02 -12.86
C PHE A 346 12.89 -8.98 -12.59
N ALA A 347 12.89 -7.85 -13.32
CA ALA A 347 11.83 -6.85 -13.20
C ALA A 347 10.47 -7.40 -13.64
N CYS A 348 10.40 -8.18 -14.73
CA CYS A 348 9.18 -8.86 -15.16
C CYS A 348 8.65 -9.77 -14.04
N PHE A 349 9.51 -10.61 -13.46
CA PHE A 349 9.14 -11.51 -12.37
C PHE A 349 8.61 -10.76 -11.14
N CYS A 350 9.32 -9.72 -10.67
CA CYS A 350 8.93 -8.97 -9.47
C CYS A 350 7.63 -8.18 -9.64
N PHE A 351 7.32 -7.70 -10.84
CA PHE A 351 6.18 -6.82 -11.09
C PHE A 351 4.96 -7.51 -11.71
N GLU A 352 5.03 -8.83 -11.95
CA GLU A 352 3.97 -9.61 -12.60
C GLU A 352 2.60 -9.48 -11.91
N LYS A 353 2.59 -9.37 -10.57
CA LYS A 353 1.37 -9.22 -9.76
C LYS A 353 0.48 -8.06 -10.24
N TRP A 354 1.10 -6.96 -10.66
CA TRP A 354 0.41 -5.74 -11.09
C TRP A 354 0.68 -5.49 -12.57
N ARG A 355 0.42 -6.51 -13.38
CA ARG A 355 0.64 -6.48 -14.82
C ARG A 355 -0.10 -5.29 -15.47
N GLY A 356 0.58 -4.61 -16.39
CA GLY A 356 0.05 -3.42 -17.06
C GLY A 356 0.24 -2.10 -16.31
N PHE A 357 0.54 -2.13 -15.00
CA PHE A 357 0.89 -0.91 -14.27
C PHE A 357 2.36 -0.52 -14.46
N HIS A 358 3.26 -1.47 -14.72
CA HIS A 358 4.70 -1.26 -14.57
C HIS A 358 5.50 -1.26 -15.87
N ASN A 359 4.85 -1.37 -17.03
CA ASN A 359 5.51 -1.54 -18.33
C ASN A 359 6.59 -0.48 -18.60
N ASP A 360 6.27 0.81 -18.40
CA ASP A 360 7.24 1.91 -18.62
C ASP A 360 8.52 1.73 -17.79
N ALA A 361 8.38 1.23 -16.55
CA ALA A 361 9.52 0.95 -15.68
C ALA A 361 10.23 -0.35 -16.10
N ILE A 362 9.49 -1.42 -16.42
CA ILE A 362 10.01 -2.72 -16.90
C ILE A 362 10.85 -2.55 -18.18
N GLU A 363 10.39 -1.73 -19.10
CA GLU A 363 11.03 -1.50 -20.40
C GLU A 363 12.19 -0.48 -20.35
N SER A 364 12.34 0.24 -19.22
CA SER A 364 13.46 1.16 -19.03
C SER A 364 14.78 0.42 -18.79
N SER A 365 15.89 1.09 -19.11
CA SER A 365 17.26 0.62 -18.87
C SER A 365 17.99 1.39 -17.76
N GLY A 366 17.32 2.36 -17.13
CA GLY A 366 17.89 3.17 -16.06
C GLY A 366 16.97 4.30 -15.61
N LEU A 367 17.35 4.96 -14.51
CA LEU A 367 16.76 6.22 -14.05
C LEU A 367 17.61 7.40 -14.56
N VAL A 368 17.19 7.96 -15.70
CA VAL A 368 17.93 9.02 -16.40
C VAL A 368 17.24 10.37 -16.20
N ALA A 369 18.05 11.42 -16.07
CA ALA A 369 17.55 12.78 -15.96
C ALA A 369 16.74 13.14 -17.21
N ARG A 370 15.61 13.84 -17.03
CA ARG A 370 14.83 14.33 -18.18
C ARG A 370 15.67 15.30 -19.00
N THR A 371 15.58 15.18 -20.32
CA THR A 371 16.25 16.07 -21.27
C THR A 371 15.66 17.49 -21.27
N HIS A 372 14.39 17.61 -20.92
CA HIS A 372 13.68 18.88 -20.83
C HIS A 372 12.89 18.94 -19.54
N LYS A 373 13.01 20.07 -18.84
CA LYS A 373 12.12 20.38 -17.71
C LYS A 373 10.67 20.39 -18.20
N LYS A 374 9.77 19.96 -17.33
CA LYS A 374 8.34 20.04 -17.64
C LYS A 374 7.92 21.51 -17.83
N PRO A 375 7.14 21.82 -18.88
CA PRO A 375 6.55 23.14 -18.99
C PRO A 375 5.58 23.37 -17.83
N VAL A 376 5.60 24.58 -17.29
CA VAL A 376 4.56 25.03 -16.36
C VAL A 376 3.27 25.19 -17.17
N LYS A 377 2.19 24.56 -16.70
CA LYS A 377 0.87 24.63 -17.34
C LYS A 377 -0.14 25.24 -16.37
N THR A 378 -1.07 25.97 -16.94
CA THR A 378 -2.30 26.43 -16.27
C THR A 378 -3.28 25.27 -16.13
N GLU A 379 -4.27 25.45 -15.25
CA GLU A 379 -5.33 24.44 -15.06
C GLU A 379 -6.13 24.23 -16.35
N GLU A 380 -6.37 25.30 -17.12
CA GLU A 380 -7.07 25.25 -18.40
C GLU A 380 -6.29 24.45 -19.46
N GLU A 381 -4.96 24.54 -19.46
CA GLU A 381 -4.12 23.76 -20.36
C GLU A 381 -4.15 22.27 -20.01
N TYR A 382 -4.13 21.91 -18.71
CA TYR A 382 -4.32 20.53 -18.28
C TYR A 382 -5.70 20.00 -18.67
N ASP A 383 -6.75 20.77 -18.40
CA ASP A 383 -8.13 20.39 -18.72
C ASP A 383 -8.33 20.18 -20.22
N ALA A 384 -7.75 21.04 -21.06
CA ALA A 384 -7.79 20.90 -22.52
C ALA A 384 -7.08 19.62 -22.99
N GLU A 385 -5.92 19.30 -22.43
CA GLU A 385 -5.19 18.07 -22.75
C GLU A 385 -5.95 16.81 -22.32
N TRP A 386 -6.47 16.79 -21.09
CA TRP A 386 -7.24 15.67 -20.58
C TRP A 386 -8.55 15.50 -21.33
N THR A 387 -9.24 16.59 -21.69
CA THR A 387 -10.46 16.53 -22.51
C THR A 387 -10.17 15.95 -23.88
N LYS A 388 -9.08 16.38 -24.52
CA LYS A 388 -8.64 15.84 -25.81
C LYS A 388 -8.32 14.35 -25.72
N LYS A 389 -7.70 13.91 -24.63
CA LYS A 389 -7.20 12.53 -24.48
C LYS A 389 -8.24 11.54 -23.96
N TYR A 390 -9.07 11.96 -23.01
CA TYR A 390 -9.97 11.09 -22.24
C TYR A 390 -11.46 11.47 -22.40
N GLY A 391 -11.75 12.49 -23.20
CA GLY A 391 -13.09 13.05 -23.36
C GLY A 391 -13.56 13.86 -22.14
N PRO A 392 -14.68 14.59 -22.26
CA PRO A 392 -15.14 15.52 -21.23
C PRO A 392 -15.42 14.86 -19.87
N LYS A 393 -15.98 13.65 -19.87
CA LYS A 393 -16.29 12.92 -18.63
C LYS A 393 -15.02 12.47 -17.90
N GLY A 394 -14.04 11.93 -18.63
CA GLY A 394 -12.77 11.51 -18.05
C GLY A 394 -11.98 12.70 -17.51
N ALA A 395 -11.93 13.80 -18.27
CA ALA A 395 -11.29 15.03 -17.84
C ALA A 395 -11.92 15.62 -16.56
N ALA A 396 -13.25 15.66 -16.48
CA ALA A 396 -13.94 16.14 -15.28
C ALA A 396 -13.64 15.29 -14.03
N LEU A 397 -13.58 13.96 -14.18
CA LEU A 397 -13.22 13.06 -13.08
C LEU A 397 -11.77 13.25 -12.64
N ILE A 398 -10.85 13.39 -13.60
CA ILE A 398 -9.43 13.68 -13.33
C ILE A 398 -9.30 15.02 -12.59
N ARG A 399 -9.93 16.09 -13.08
CA ARG A 399 -9.96 17.41 -12.44
C ARG A 399 -10.41 17.31 -10.99
N GLN A 400 -11.57 16.69 -10.76
CA GLN A 400 -12.10 16.50 -9.41
C GLN A 400 -11.12 15.79 -8.48
N ALA A 401 -10.49 14.71 -8.95
CA ALA A 401 -9.51 13.98 -8.17
C ALA A 401 -8.20 14.77 -7.96
N VAL A 402 -7.73 15.53 -8.94
CA VAL A 402 -6.57 16.42 -8.78
C VAL A 402 -6.83 17.46 -7.71
N ASP A 403 -7.96 18.17 -7.79
CA ASP A 403 -8.32 19.22 -6.84
C ASP A 403 -8.46 18.66 -5.42
N ALA A 404 -9.06 17.47 -5.28
CA ALA A 404 -9.24 16.81 -3.99
C ALA A 404 -7.92 16.42 -3.30
N ASN A 405 -6.85 16.17 -4.06
CA ASN A 405 -5.59 15.64 -3.53
C ASN A 405 -4.45 16.69 -3.51
N MET A 406 -4.63 17.84 -4.15
CA MET A 406 -3.57 18.86 -4.30
C MET A 406 -3.09 19.42 -2.96
N ALA A 407 -4.01 19.65 -2.01
CA ALA A 407 -3.66 20.20 -0.70
C ALA A 407 -2.74 19.24 0.10
N ASP A 408 -3.00 17.94 0.03
CA ASP A 408 -2.19 16.93 0.72
C ASP A 408 -0.82 16.75 0.05
N TYR A 409 -0.77 16.78 -1.28
CA TYR A 409 0.49 16.81 -2.02
C TYR A 409 1.34 18.01 -1.63
N LEU A 410 0.78 19.23 -1.67
CA LEU A 410 1.51 20.46 -1.34
C LEU A 410 1.96 20.50 0.11
N TYR A 411 1.20 19.89 1.03
CA TYR A 411 1.62 19.72 2.42
C TYR A 411 2.86 18.82 2.52
N LEU A 412 2.80 17.61 1.96
CA LEU A 412 3.93 16.67 1.99
C LEU A 412 5.17 17.23 1.27
N LYS A 413 4.98 17.96 0.17
CA LYS A 413 6.07 18.58 -0.62
C LYS A 413 6.92 19.56 0.18
N GLN A 414 6.40 20.17 1.24
CA GLN A 414 7.18 21.06 2.10
C GLN A 414 8.36 20.34 2.76
N PHE A 415 8.21 19.03 2.98
CA PHE A 415 9.22 18.15 3.58
C PHE A 415 10.11 17.46 2.54
N ALA A 416 9.90 17.73 1.25
CA ALA A 416 10.70 17.10 0.20
C ALA A 416 12.19 17.49 0.34
N VAL A 417 13.05 16.49 0.11
CA VAL A 417 14.50 16.70 0.01
C VAL A 417 14.80 17.78 -1.03
N LYS A 418 15.88 18.54 -0.80
CA LYS A 418 16.40 19.48 -1.79
C LYS A 418 17.83 19.11 -2.13
N VAL A 419 18.11 19.08 -3.43
CA VAL A 419 19.36 18.62 -4.02
C VAL A 419 19.85 19.57 -5.09
#